data_AF-A0AAU1PPY8-F1
#
_entry.id   AF-A0AAU1PPY8-F1
#
_cell.length_a   1.000
_cell.length_b   1.000
_cell.length_c   1.000
_cell.angle_alpha   90.00
_cell.angle_beta   90.00
_cell.angle_gamma   90.00
#
_symmetry.space_group_name_H-M   'P 1'
#
loop_
_entity.id
_entity.type
_entity.pdbx_description
1 polymer ?
#
loop_
_entity_poly.entity_id
_entity_poly.type
_entity_poly.pdbx_seq_one_letter_code
_entity_poly.pdbx_strand_id
1 'polypeptide(L)'
;MPRGRHRHSPPLHRMLPPLTVAGCAAAFAAASLLAADTAVLRVLTVAAALTAGAGATLARSWDRSAGRRVAELITARTREEWRADERVAELETDLEESRDIRGRLEKKLRAKRSELARLRTEHADLLRRYATAESERARALEARRKLQTEGAGQKLALSAGPSPVGPAAFLKAEQALRDLTRNGAKQQAQRTVDDARRREAAAPTEEEPQGRHAADGTAPAVPAAREHHLVPATAATAAKAVLPYAQPPQRTAPQHTPAHRAIGGFDFFGTQVPAAPEAGKDQAEPASSAAPAPASEEHAQAGEPASEVIDLTAHDDTEQLDMSGLRAQA
;
A
#
# COMPACT_ATOMS: atom_id res chain seq x y z
N MET A 1 -24.77 18.66 0.13
CA MET A 1 -26.22 18.90 0.38
C MET A 1 -26.82 19.68 -0.79
N PRO A 2 -27.93 19.23 -1.41
CA PRO A 2 -28.58 19.95 -2.51
C PRO A 2 -29.41 21.14 -2.00
N ARG A 3 -28.76 22.31 -1.85
CA ARG A 3 -29.45 23.59 -1.63
C ARG A 3 -30.02 24.10 -2.96
N GLY A 4 -31.23 23.65 -3.30
CA GLY A 4 -31.86 23.94 -4.60
C GLY A 4 -33.39 23.86 -4.61
N ARG A 5 -34.04 24.09 -3.46
CA ARG A 5 -35.51 24.18 -3.38
C ARG A 5 -35.95 25.66 -3.40
N HIS A 6 -37.21 25.90 -3.78
CA HIS A 6 -37.92 27.19 -3.69
C HIS A 6 -37.69 28.23 -4.80
N ARG A 7 -38.00 27.87 -6.06
CA ARG A 7 -38.69 28.79 -7.01
C ARG A 7 -39.86 28.10 -7.72
N HIS A 8 -40.79 27.59 -6.91
CA HIS A 8 -42.11 27.15 -7.36
C HIS A 8 -43.19 27.96 -6.65
N SER A 9 -43.22 29.28 -6.89
CA SER A 9 -44.47 30.02 -6.79
C SER A 9 -45.44 29.43 -7.83
N PRO A 10 -46.59 28.86 -7.42
CA PRO A 10 -47.56 28.36 -8.38
C PRO A 10 -48.06 29.56 -9.19
N PRO A 11 -47.86 29.60 -10.52
CA PRO A 11 -48.11 30.81 -11.27
C PRO A 11 -49.60 31.08 -11.34
N LEU A 12 -50.01 32.29 -10.95
CA LEU A 12 -51.41 32.70 -10.76
C LEU A 12 -52.28 32.42 -12.00
N HIS A 13 -51.70 32.45 -13.21
CA HIS A 13 -52.39 32.11 -14.45
C HIS A 13 -53.04 30.71 -14.46
N ARG A 14 -52.55 29.76 -13.63
CA ARG A 14 -53.15 28.41 -13.54
C ARG A 14 -54.51 28.42 -12.86
N MET A 15 -54.79 29.38 -11.98
CA MET A 15 -56.07 29.46 -11.27
C MET A 15 -57.15 30.24 -12.04
N LEU A 16 -56.80 30.89 -13.15
CA LEU A 16 -57.77 31.65 -13.97
C LEU A 16 -58.87 30.75 -14.59
N PRO A 17 -58.57 29.59 -15.22
CA PRO A 17 -59.60 28.75 -15.83
C PRO A 17 -60.69 28.21 -14.87
N PRO A 18 -60.37 27.69 -13.66
CA PRO A 18 -61.44 27.29 -12.73
C PRO A 18 -62.22 28.49 -12.17
N LEU A 19 -61.56 29.65 -11.96
CA LEU A 19 -62.24 30.87 -11.50
C LEU A 19 -63.25 31.41 -12.53
N THR A 20 -62.93 31.38 -13.83
CA THR A 20 -63.88 31.84 -14.87
C THR A 20 -65.08 30.90 -14.99
N VAL A 21 -64.88 29.59 -14.90
CA VAL A 21 -66.00 28.61 -14.90
C VAL A 21 -66.90 28.81 -13.69
N ALA A 22 -66.34 28.99 -12.49
CA ALA A 22 -67.10 29.28 -11.28
C ALA A 22 -67.84 30.64 -11.36
N GLY A 23 -67.18 31.68 -11.89
CA GLY A 23 -67.77 33.00 -12.11
C GLY A 23 -68.94 32.97 -13.08
N CYS A 24 -68.81 32.24 -14.20
CA CYS A 24 -69.91 32.06 -15.15
C CYS A 24 -71.10 31.30 -14.53
N ALA A 25 -70.85 30.24 -13.76
CA ALA A 25 -71.91 29.50 -13.07
C ALA A 25 -72.66 30.39 -12.06
N ALA A 26 -71.93 31.18 -11.26
CA ALA A 26 -72.51 32.16 -10.34
C ALA A 26 -73.29 33.26 -11.07
N ALA A 27 -72.79 33.74 -12.21
CA ALA A 27 -73.48 34.76 -13.02
C ALA A 27 -74.81 34.22 -13.62
N PHE A 28 -74.83 32.97 -14.11
CA PHE A 28 -76.07 32.35 -14.59
C PHE A 28 -77.07 32.09 -13.45
N ALA A 29 -76.60 31.74 -12.25
CA ALA A 29 -77.45 31.60 -11.06
C ALA A 29 -78.00 32.94 -10.54
N ALA A 30 -77.24 34.03 -10.64
CA ALA A 30 -77.73 35.38 -10.31
C ALA A 30 -78.73 35.89 -11.37
N ALA A 31 -78.46 35.64 -12.66
CA ALA A 31 -79.33 36.03 -13.76
C ALA A 31 -80.69 35.31 -13.72
N SER A 32 -80.74 34.05 -13.26
CA SER A 32 -82.01 33.32 -13.14
C SER A 32 -82.93 33.84 -12.02
N LEU A 33 -82.37 34.48 -10.98
CA LEU A 33 -83.17 35.14 -9.93
C LEU A 33 -83.84 36.44 -10.41
N LEU A 34 -83.36 37.02 -11.52
CA LEU A 34 -83.86 38.29 -12.09
C LEU A 34 -84.80 38.08 -13.29
N ALA A 35 -84.94 36.84 -13.79
CA ALA A 35 -85.70 36.53 -14.99
C ALA A 35 -87.16 36.11 -14.67
N ALA A 36 -88.13 36.92 -15.07
CA ALA A 36 -89.56 36.61 -14.90
C ALA A 36 -90.13 35.70 -16.01
N ASP A 37 -89.48 35.59 -17.17
CA ASP A 37 -89.95 34.76 -18.29
C ASP A 37 -89.46 33.30 -18.15
N THR A 38 -90.41 32.37 -18.19
CA THR A 38 -90.19 30.92 -18.19
C THR A 38 -89.28 30.41 -19.31
N ALA A 39 -89.26 31.06 -20.48
CA ALA A 39 -88.37 30.68 -21.58
C ALA A 39 -86.90 31.01 -21.24
N VAL A 40 -86.66 32.21 -20.68
CA VAL A 40 -85.33 32.66 -20.25
C VAL A 40 -84.79 31.79 -19.12
N LEU A 41 -85.62 31.43 -18.14
CA LEU A 41 -85.26 30.53 -17.05
C LEU A 41 -84.80 29.14 -17.54
N ARG A 42 -85.45 28.58 -18.57
CA ARG A 42 -85.04 27.30 -19.18
C ARG A 42 -83.68 27.39 -19.88
N VAL A 43 -83.39 28.49 -20.57
CA VAL A 43 -82.08 28.69 -21.21
C VAL A 43 -80.97 28.85 -20.16
N LEU A 44 -81.20 29.64 -19.11
CA LEU A 44 -80.22 29.88 -18.03
C LEU A 44 -79.91 28.61 -17.23
N THR A 45 -80.92 27.78 -16.94
CA THR A 45 -80.73 26.51 -16.21
C THR A 45 -79.94 25.48 -17.04
N VAL A 46 -80.18 25.39 -18.36
CA VAL A 46 -79.35 24.58 -19.27
C VAL A 46 -77.91 25.09 -19.33
N ALA A 47 -77.70 26.41 -19.42
CA ALA A 47 -76.36 27.00 -19.42
C ALA A 47 -75.59 26.73 -18.09
N ALA A 48 -76.28 26.81 -16.95
CA ALA A 48 -75.73 26.46 -15.65
C ALA A 48 -75.36 24.96 -15.54
N ALA A 49 -76.19 24.06 -16.08
CA ALA A 49 -75.88 22.64 -16.11
C ALA A 49 -74.65 22.32 -16.98
N LEU A 50 -74.51 22.97 -18.14
CA LEU A 50 -73.35 22.81 -19.02
C LEU A 50 -72.06 23.34 -18.38
N THR A 51 -72.10 24.49 -17.72
CA THR A 51 -70.92 25.03 -16.99
C THR A 51 -70.52 24.16 -15.80
N ALA A 52 -71.48 23.61 -15.05
CA ALA A 52 -71.20 22.64 -13.99
C ALA A 52 -70.52 21.36 -14.54
N GLY A 53 -71.00 20.83 -15.67
CA GLY A 53 -70.38 19.68 -16.36
C GLY A 53 -68.95 19.97 -16.87
N ALA A 54 -68.72 21.17 -17.42
CA ALA A 54 -67.39 21.63 -17.81
C ALA A 54 -66.43 21.75 -16.59
N GLY A 55 -66.91 22.28 -15.47
CA GLY A 55 -66.15 22.34 -14.21
C GLY A 55 -65.79 20.96 -13.68
N ALA A 56 -66.74 20.02 -13.67
CA ALA A 56 -66.52 18.65 -13.21
C ALA A 56 -65.51 17.87 -14.08
N THR A 57 -65.57 18.02 -15.40
CA THR A 57 -64.60 17.39 -16.32
C THR A 57 -63.20 18.00 -16.19
N LEU A 58 -63.10 19.33 -16.02
CA LEU A 58 -61.83 20.00 -15.76
C LEU A 58 -61.21 19.50 -14.44
N ALA A 59 -61.97 19.45 -13.35
CA ALA A 59 -61.52 18.92 -12.06
C ALA A 59 -61.02 17.46 -12.18
N ARG A 60 -61.76 16.60 -12.91
CA ARG A 60 -61.37 15.20 -13.16
C ARG A 60 -60.09 15.08 -13.99
N SER A 61 -59.84 16.01 -14.91
CA SER A 61 -58.60 16.06 -15.69
C SER A 61 -57.41 16.54 -14.85
N TRP A 62 -57.64 17.50 -13.95
CA TRP A 62 -56.64 18.03 -13.03
C TRP A 62 -56.19 16.97 -12.02
N ASP A 63 -57.12 16.30 -11.37
CA ASP A 63 -56.90 15.18 -10.44
C ASP A 63 -56.02 14.09 -11.08
N ARG A 64 -56.40 13.60 -12.28
CA ARG A 64 -55.59 12.65 -13.06
C ARG A 64 -54.19 13.17 -13.39
N SER A 65 -54.07 14.45 -13.75
CA SER A 65 -52.76 15.05 -14.07
C SER A 65 -51.89 15.30 -12.84
N ALA A 66 -52.49 15.48 -11.67
CA ALA A 66 -51.78 15.63 -10.40
C ALA A 66 -51.29 14.26 -9.92
N GLY A 67 -52.14 13.23 -9.96
CA GLY A 67 -51.75 11.84 -9.64
C GLY A 67 -50.59 11.33 -10.51
N ARG A 68 -50.61 11.59 -11.82
CA ARG A 68 -49.49 11.27 -12.72
C ARG A 68 -48.20 11.98 -12.31
N ARG A 69 -48.25 13.30 -12.09
CA ARG A 69 -47.08 14.08 -11.65
C ARG A 69 -46.54 13.64 -10.29
N VAL A 70 -47.40 13.25 -9.35
CA VAL A 70 -46.96 12.68 -8.07
C VAL A 70 -46.29 11.32 -8.26
N ALA A 71 -46.83 10.44 -9.10
CA ALA A 71 -46.19 9.16 -9.43
C ALA A 71 -44.84 9.33 -10.15
N GLU A 72 -44.75 10.28 -11.09
CA GLU A 72 -43.49 10.66 -11.77
C GLU A 72 -42.46 11.21 -10.78
N LEU A 73 -42.87 12.07 -9.83
CA LEU A 73 -41.98 12.60 -8.80
C LEU A 73 -41.53 11.53 -7.79
N ILE A 74 -42.41 10.60 -7.41
CA ILE A 74 -42.05 9.47 -6.53
C ILE A 74 -41.04 8.56 -7.24
N THR A 75 -41.29 8.18 -8.49
CA THR A 75 -40.38 7.32 -9.26
C THR A 75 -39.05 8.00 -9.62
N ALA A 76 -39.05 9.32 -9.86
CA ALA A 76 -37.83 10.09 -9.99
C ALA A 76 -37.05 10.11 -8.67
N ARG A 77 -37.72 10.36 -7.55
CA ARG A 77 -37.11 10.39 -6.22
C ARG A 77 -36.51 9.05 -5.81
N THR A 78 -37.22 7.93 -5.97
CA THR A 78 -36.67 6.61 -5.64
C THR A 78 -35.47 6.25 -6.53
N ARG A 79 -35.45 6.72 -7.78
CA ARG A 79 -34.28 6.59 -8.67
C ARG A 79 -33.10 7.47 -8.25
N GLU A 80 -33.36 8.64 -7.70
CA GLU A 80 -32.32 9.52 -7.14
C GLU A 80 -31.75 8.96 -5.82
N GLU A 81 -32.61 8.41 -4.96
CA GLU A 81 -32.23 7.71 -3.72
C GLU A 81 -31.36 6.49 -4.07
N TRP A 82 -31.79 5.61 -4.99
CA TRP A 82 -31.00 4.46 -5.43
C TRP A 82 -29.63 4.84 -6.03
N ARG A 83 -29.54 5.93 -6.80
CA ARG A 83 -28.27 6.47 -7.32
C ARG A 83 -27.38 7.10 -6.25
N ALA A 84 -27.97 7.59 -5.16
CA ALA A 84 -27.21 8.09 -4.02
C ALA A 84 -26.62 6.91 -3.25
N ASP A 85 -27.43 5.86 -3.01
CA ASP A 85 -26.99 4.63 -2.35
C ASP A 85 -25.89 3.91 -3.15
N GLU A 86 -26.02 3.84 -4.49
CA GLU A 86 -24.99 3.30 -5.40
C GLU A 86 -23.65 4.05 -5.24
N ARG A 87 -23.67 5.39 -5.21
CA ARG A 87 -22.48 6.22 -4.98
C ARG A 87 -21.91 6.11 -3.56
N VAL A 88 -22.77 5.86 -2.57
CA VAL A 88 -22.30 5.60 -1.20
C VAL A 88 -21.56 4.27 -1.16
N ALA A 89 -22.08 3.22 -1.79
CA ALA A 89 -21.41 1.92 -1.89
C ALA A 89 -20.08 1.99 -2.68
N GLU A 90 -20.02 2.77 -3.77
CA GLU A 90 -18.76 3.08 -4.47
C GLU A 90 -17.74 3.74 -3.53
N LEU A 91 -18.13 4.80 -2.81
CA LEU A 91 -17.25 5.52 -1.88
C LEU A 91 -16.83 4.67 -0.67
N GLU A 92 -17.69 3.79 -0.16
CA GLU A 92 -17.36 2.85 0.90
C GLU A 92 -16.31 1.83 0.41
N THR A 93 -16.44 1.34 -0.82
CA THR A 93 -15.47 0.46 -1.47
C THR A 93 -14.10 1.16 -1.64
N ASP A 94 -14.09 2.38 -2.19
CA ASP A 94 -12.87 3.19 -2.34
C ASP A 94 -12.19 3.46 -0.97
N LEU A 95 -12.97 3.68 0.08
CA LEU A 95 -12.47 3.84 1.44
C LEU A 95 -11.84 2.56 1.98
N GLU A 96 -12.44 1.39 1.73
CA GLU A 96 -11.84 0.10 2.09
C GLU A 96 -10.54 -0.16 1.33
N GLU A 97 -10.51 0.06 0.01
CA GLU A 97 -9.28 -0.07 -0.79
C GLU A 97 -8.17 0.86 -0.28
N SER A 98 -8.48 2.11 0.04
CA SER A 98 -7.51 3.08 0.55
C SER A 98 -6.95 2.67 1.93
N ARG A 99 -7.79 2.13 2.82
CA ARG A 99 -7.39 1.56 4.12
C ARG A 99 -6.48 0.36 3.93
N ASP A 100 -6.77 -0.47 2.94
CA ASP A 100 -5.99 -1.68 2.64
C ASP A 100 -4.61 -1.34 2.05
N ILE A 101 -4.55 -0.38 1.13
CA ILE A 101 -3.29 0.18 0.59
C ILE A 101 -2.47 0.79 1.74
N ARG A 102 -3.08 1.61 2.61
CA ARG A 102 -2.42 2.18 3.79
C ARG A 102 -1.87 1.07 4.70
N GLY A 103 -2.66 0.05 5.01
CA GLY A 103 -2.22 -1.08 5.83
C GLY A 103 -1.03 -1.84 5.24
N ARG A 104 -1.02 -2.05 3.91
CA ARG A 104 0.10 -2.66 3.17
C ARG A 104 1.36 -1.77 3.22
N LEU A 105 1.22 -0.45 3.06
CA LEU A 105 2.33 0.51 3.14
C LEU A 105 2.90 0.62 4.56
N GLU A 106 2.05 0.69 5.59
CA GLU A 106 2.51 0.73 6.98
C GLU A 106 3.24 -0.57 7.37
N LYS A 107 2.78 -1.75 6.91
CA LYS A 107 3.50 -3.03 7.10
C LYS A 107 4.89 -2.97 6.47
N LYS A 108 5.02 -2.49 5.23
CA LYS A 108 6.32 -2.26 4.56
C LYS A 108 7.21 -1.28 5.33
N LEU A 109 6.66 -0.18 5.82
CA LEU A 109 7.39 0.83 6.60
C LEU A 109 7.90 0.27 7.93
N ARG A 110 7.07 -0.50 8.65
CA ARG A 110 7.48 -1.21 9.89
C ARG A 110 8.61 -2.21 9.60
N ALA A 111 8.49 -3.00 8.52
CA ALA A 111 9.55 -3.91 8.07
C ALA A 111 10.86 -3.14 7.80
N LYS A 112 10.84 -2.08 6.97
CA LYS A 112 12.05 -1.29 6.67
C LYS A 112 12.66 -0.60 7.90
N ARG A 113 11.85 -0.15 8.86
CA ARG A 113 12.36 0.37 10.14
C ARG A 113 13.09 -0.73 10.94
N SER A 114 12.56 -1.96 10.96
CA SER A 114 13.21 -3.10 11.62
C SER A 114 14.50 -3.55 10.91
N GLU A 115 14.52 -3.56 9.57
CA GLU A 115 15.73 -3.82 8.77
C GLU A 115 16.82 -2.79 9.05
N LEU A 116 16.48 -1.49 9.11
CA LEU A 116 17.43 -0.43 9.43
C LEU A 116 17.94 -0.50 10.88
N ALA A 117 17.11 -0.93 11.84
CA ALA A 117 17.56 -1.17 13.20
C ALA A 117 18.57 -2.34 13.25
N ARG A 118 18.25 -3.45 12.56
CA ARG A 118 19.12 -4.62 12.44
C ARG A 118 20.47 -4.29 11.78
N LEU A 119 20.47 -3.54 10.67
CA LEU A 119 21.70 -3.12 9.98
C LEU A 119 22.57 -2.22 10.88
N ARG A 120 21.97 -1.35 11.70
CA ARG A 120 22.72 -0.54 12.68
C ARG A 120 23.37 -1.41 13.76
N THR A 121 22.69 -2.44 14.25
CA THR A 121 23.28 -3.38 15.22
C THR A 121 24.38 -4.23 14.58
N GLU A 122 24.19 -4.74 13.36
CA GLU A 122 25.21 -5.50 12.62
C GLU A 122 26.46 -4.63 12.34
N HIS A 123 26.27 -3.35 12.00
CA HIS A 123 27.38 -2.40 11.81
C HIS A 123 28.14 -2.13 13.12
N ALA A 124 27.43 -1.93 14.23
CA ALA A 124 28.07 -1.74 15.55
C ALA A 124 28.91 -2.98 15.95
N ASP A 125 28.41 -4.19 15.67
CA ASP A 125 29.14 -5.43 15.95
C ASP A 125 30.35 -5.64 15.01
N LEU A 126 30.26 -5.22 13.74
CA LEU A 126 31.41 -5.19 12.83
C LEU A 126 32.49 -4.22 13.32
N LEU A 127 32.12 -3.02 13.78
CA LEU A 127 33.06 -2.05 14.36
C LEU A 127 33.73 -2.59 15.63
N ARG A 128 32.97 -3.26 16.51
CA ARG A 128 33.53 -3.94 17.71
C ARG A 128 34.56 -5.00 17.32
N ARG A 129 34.23 -5.89 16.37
CA ARG A 129 35.13 -6.95 15.88
C ARG A 129 36.37 -6.40 15.19
N TYR A 130 36.25 -5.30 14.47
CA TYR A 130 37.40 -4.62 13.86
C TYR A 130 38.30 -3.99 14.92
N ALA A 131 37.72 -3.30 15.92
CA ALA A 131 38.47 -2.71 17.02
C ALA A 131 39.20 -3.76 17.89
N THR A 132 38.59 -4.93 18.13
CA THR A 132 39.29 -6.04 18.82
C THR A 132 40.42 -6.59 17.96
N ALA A 133 40.18 -6.84 16.67
CA ALA A 133 41.22 -7.35 15.76
C ALA A 133 42.41 -6.37 15.62
N GLU A 134 42.17 -5.06 15.60
CA GLU A 134 43.23 -4.05 15.54
C GLU A 134 43.98 -3.94 16.88
N SER A 135 43.26 -4.07 18.01
CA SER A 135 43.87 -4.15 19.34
C SER A 135 44.74 -5.41 19.52
N GLU A 136 44.32 -6.55 18.96
CA GLU A 136 45.07 -7.79 18.94
C GLU A 136 46.34 -7.68 18.06
N ARG A 137 46.24 -7.05 16.89
CA ARG A 137 47.42 -6.74 16.04
C ARG A 137 48.41 -5.85 16.77
N ALA A 138 47.97 -4.77 17.43
CA ALA A 138 48.82 -3.90 18.22
C ALA A 138 49.52 -4.67 19.35
N ARG A 139 48.78 -5.47 20.12
CA ARG A 139 49.32 -6.34 21.18
C ARG A 139 50.34 -7.35 20.65
N ALA A 140 50.12 -7.94 19.47
CA ALA A 140 51.05 -8.86 18.84
C ALA A 140 52.37 -8.17 18.43
N LEU A 141 52.29 -6.93 17.92
CA LEU A 141 53.47 -6.12 17.61
C LEU A 141 54.23 -5.71 18.88
N GLU A 142 53.53 -5.36 19.96
CA GLU A 142 54.17 -5.09 21.26
C GLU A 142 54.81 -6.32 21.88
N ALA A 143 54.17 -7.49 21.83
CA ALA A 143 54.73 -8.75 22.30
C ALA A 143 56.02 -9.09 21.52
N ARG A 144 56.02 -8.89 20.20
CA ARG A 144 57.22 -9.06 19.36
C ARG A 144 58.33 -8.07 19.72
N ARG A 145 58.00 -6.81 20.02
CA ARG A 145 58.98 -5.81 20.50
C ARG A 145 59.59 -6.21 21.85
N LYS A 146 58.77 -6.63 22.82
CA LYS A 146 59.24 -7.10 24.13
C LYS A 146 60.20 -8.28 24.00
N LEU A 147 59.82 -9.30 23.22
CA LEU A 147 60.69 -10.44 22.93
C LEU A 147 62.02 -10.04 22.24
N GLN A 148 62.02 -9.00 21.40
CA GLN A 148 63.25 -8.47 20.81
C GLN A 148 64.12 -7.75 21.84
N THR A 149 63.54 -6.98 22.77
CA THR A 149 64.28 -6.31 23.85
C THR A 149 64.84 -7.31 24.85
N GLU A 150 64.02 -8.27 25.30
CA GLU A 150 64.42 -9.35 26.22
C GLU A 150 65.45 -10.28 25.58
N GLY A 151 65.25 -10.69 24.32
CA GLY A 151 66.21 -11.49 23.56
C GLY A 151 67.49 -10.75 23.16
N ALA A 152 67.48 -9.40 23.10
CA ALA A 152 68.70 -8.61 22.93
C ALA A 152 69.54 -8.53 24.23
N GLY A 153 68.90 -8.62 25.40
CA GLY A 153 69.58 -8.84 26.68
C GLY A 153 70.06 -10.29 26.82
N GLN A 154 69.20 -11.24 26.45
CA GLN A 154 69.51 -12.67 26.37
C GLN A 154 70.15 -13.03 25.03
N LYS A 155 71.26 -12.35 24.68
CA LYS A 155 72.18 -12.84 23.65
C LYS A 155 72.78 -14.16 24.14
N LEU A 156 72.09 -15.27 23.85
CA LEU A 156 72.73 -16.58 23.88
C LEU A 156 73.99 -16.44 23.02
N ALA A 157 75.13 -16.76 23.61
CA ALA A 157 76.36 -16.92 22.86
C ALA A 157 76.11 -18.06 21.86
N LEU A 158 75.81 -17.69 20.62
CA LEU A 158 75.79 -18.60 19.48
C LEU A 158 77.22 -19.08 19.29
N SER A 159 77.57 -20.13 20.03
CA SER A 159 78.76 -20.93 19.75
C SER A 159 78.68 -21.31 18.28
N ALA A 160 79.66 -20.87 17.49
CA ALA A 160 79.80 -21.22 16.08
C ALA A 160 80.25 -22.68 15.94
N GLY A 161 79.42 -23.59 16.45
CA GLY A 161 79.52 -25.02 16.22
C GLY A 161 78.96 -25.36 14.83
N PRO A 162 79.46 -26.42 14.18
CA PRO A 162 78.93 -26.87 12.92
C PRO A 162 77.44 -27.25 13.06
N SER A 163 76.65 -26.92 12.03
CA SER A 163 75.24 -27.30 11.96
C SER A 163 75.05 -28.79 12.24
N PRO A 164 74.18 -29.20 13.20
CA PRO A 164 73.92 -30.61 13.46
C PRO A 164 73.14 -31.30 12.33
N VAL A 165 72.71 -30.55 11.30
CA VAL A 165 72.00 -31.07 10.13
C VAL A 165 73.00 -31.61 9.11
N GLY A 166 73.56 -32.80 9.40
CA GLY A 166 74.36 -33.55 8.44
C GLY A 166 73.53 -34.06 7.25
N PRO A 167 74.16 -34.49 6.13
CA PRO A 167 73.46 -34.95 4.93
C PRO A 167 72.45 -36.09 5.18
N ALA A 168 72.71 -36.94 6.19
CA ALA A 168 71.78 -37.98 6.61
C ALA A 168 70.44 -37.46 7.18
N ALA A 169 70.39 -36.23 7.69
CA ALA A 169 69.15 -35.60 8.15
C ALA A 169 68.24 -35.22 6.97
N PHE A 170 68.82 -34.76 5.85
CA PHE A 170 68.06 -34.49 4.63
C PHE A 170 67.48 -35.78 4.02
N LEU A 171 68.23 -36.88 4.01
CA LEU A 171 67.73 -38.19 3.57
C LEU A 171 66.58 -38.71 4.47
N LYS A 172 66.68 -38.53 5.80
CA LYS A 172 65.59 -38.86 6.72
C LYS A 172 64.36 -37.98 6.51
N ALA A 173 64.53 -36.69 6.23
CA ALA A 173 63.43 -35.79 5.91
C ALA A 173 62.74 -36.19 4.59
N GLU A 174 63.50 -36.58 3.57
CA GLU A 174 62.94 -37.07 2.31
C GLU A 174 62.16 -38.39 2.49
N GLN A 175 62.70 -39.33 3.28
CA GLN A 175 61.99 -40.56 3.65
C GLN A 175 60.68 -40.25 4.40
N ALA A 176 60.70 -39.34 5.37
CA ALA A 176 59.49 -38.92 6.09
C ALA A 176 58.44 -38.29 5.17
N LEU A 177 58.83 -37.53 4.14
CA LEU A 177 57.90 -36.98 3.14
C LEU A 177 57.31 -38.06 2.22
N ARG A 178 58.11 -39.07 1.84
CA ARG A 178 57.63 -40.24 1.08
C ARG A 178 56.67 -41.09 1.90
N ASP A 179 56.91 -41.26 3.20
CA ASP A 179 56.00 -41.98 4.09
C ASP A 179 54.72 -41.17 4.41
N LEU A 180 54.82 -39.85 4.56
CA LEU A 180 53.66 -38.97 4.76
C LEU A 180 52.71 -39.01 3.55
N THR A 181 53.23 -38.90 2.34
CA THR A 181 52.42 -39.00 1.10
C THR A 181 51.79 -40.38 0.95
N ARG A 182 52.53 -41.45 1.24
CA ARG A 182 52.03 -42.83 1.24
C ARG A 182 50.93 -43.05 2.29
N ASN A 183 51.06 -42.47 3.47
CA ASN A 183 50.06 -42.56 4.53
C ASN A 183 48.81 -41.71 4.24
N GLY A 184 48.97 -40.54 3.59
CA GLY A 184 47.85 -39.75 3.07
C GLY A 184 47.02 -40.53 2.06
N ALA A 185 47.66 -41.21 1.10
CA ALA A 185 46.99 -42.07 0.13
C ALA A 185 46.25 -43.25 0.81
N LYS A 186 46.85 -43.90 1.82
CA LYS A 186 46.18 -44.95 2.61
C LYS A 186 44.93 -44.44 3.33
N GLN A 187 45.01 -43.26 3.96
CA GLN A 187 43.86 -42.67 4.66
C GLN A 187 42.74 -42.27 3.69
N GLN A 188 43.07 -41.76 2.50
CA GLN A 188 42.09 -41.49 1.45
C GLN A 188 41.40 -42.78 0.98
N ALA A 189 42.16 -43.85 0.72
CA ALA A 189 41.62 -45.15 0.35
C ALA A 189 40.68 -45.72 1.44
N GLN A 190 41.08 -45.63 2.71
CA GLN A 190 40.23 -46.03 3.85
C GLN A 190 38.91 -45.24 3.88
N ARG A 191 38.96 -43.91 3.75
CA ARG A 191 37.75 -43.07 3.68
C ARG A 191 36.84 -43.47 2.53
N THR A 192 37.38 -43.76 1.34
CA THR A 192 36.55 -44.21 0.21
C THR A 192 35.90 -45.58 0.44
N VAL A 193 36.55 -46.49 1.16
CA VAL A 193 35.98 -47.80 1.54
C VAL A 193 34.92 -47.63 2.63
N ASP A 194 35.15 -46.78 3.62
CA ASP A 194 34.18 -46.53 4.69
C ASP A 194 32.95 -45.77 4.17
N ASP A 195 33.12 -44.83 3.23
CA ASP A 195 32.01 -44.17 2.53
C ASP A 195 31.24 -45.15 1.61
N ALA A 196 31.92 -46.12 0.99
CA ALA A 196 31.24 -47.18 0.22
C ALA A 196 30.40 -48.08 1.15
N ARG A 197 30.98 -48.58 2.25
CA ARG A 197 30.25 -49.36 3.27
C ARG A 197 29.08 -48.60 3.88
N ARG A 198 29.21 -47.28 4.08
CA ARG A 198 28.12 -46.42 4.55
C ARG A 198 27.00 -46.30 3.52
N ARG A 199 27.30 -46.27 2.22
CA ARG A 199 26.29 -46.30 1.15
C ARG A 199 25.61 -47.67 1.05
N GLU A 200 26.36 -48.76 1.18
CA GLU A 200 25.81 -50.11 1.22
C GLU A 200 24.90 -50.33 2.44
N ALA A 201 25.29 -49.83 3.61
CA ALA A 201 24.47 -49.90 4.84
C ALA A 201 23.30 -48.90 4.88
N ALA A 202 23.33 -47.85 4.05
CA ALA A 202 22.24 -46.87 3.92
C ALA A 202 21.33 -47.12 2.71
N ALA A 203 21.64 -48.13 1.88
CA ALA A 203 20.74 -48.59 0.84
C ALA A 203 19.55 -49.30 1.52
N PRO A 204 18.30 -48.83 1.33
CA PRO A 204 17.15 -49.56 1.84
C PRO A 204 17.05 -50.91 1.13
N THR A 205 16.69 -51.95 1.87
CA THR A 205 16.36 -53.26 1.30
C THR A 205 15.05 -53.15 0.54
N GLU A 206 15.13 -52.92 -0.77
CA GLU A 206 13.96 -53.07 -1.65
C GLU A 206 13.61 -54.57 -1.73
N GLU A 207 12.46 -54.94 -1.17
CA GLU A 207 11.94 -56.30 -1.14
C GLU A 207 11.48 -56.73 -2.54
N GLU A 208 12.13 -57.75 -3.12
CA GLU A 208 11.60 -58.43 -4.32
C GLU A 208 10.57 -59.52 -3.96
N PRO A 209 9.64 -59.86 -4.87
CA PRO A 209 8.32 -60.38 -4.51
C PRO A 209 8.18 -61.92 -4.53
N GLN A 210 7.17 -62.45 -3.81
CA GLN A 210 6.51 -63.72 -4.15
C GLN A 210 5.10 -63.89 -3.49
N GLY A 211 4.20 -64.62 -4.18
CA GLY A 211 2.75 -64.69 -3.88
C GLY A 211 2.34 -65.55 -2.66
N ARG A 212 1.06 -65.63 -2.24
CA ARG A 212 -0.14 -66.23 -2.90
C ARG A 212 -1.36 -66.14 -1.92
N HIS A 213 -2.64 -66.45 -2.19
CA HIS A 213 -3.48 -66.90 -3.32
C HIS A 213 -4.97 -66.56 -3.00
N ALA A 214 -5.80 -66.03 -3.91
CA ALA A 214 -7.27 -66.24 -3.95
C ALA A 214 -7.90 -65.78 -5.29
N ALA A 215 -9.04 -66.38 -5.67
CA ALA A 215 -9.83 -66.22 -6.91
C ALA A 215 -10.21 -64.75 -7.28
N ASP A 216 -10.63 -64.37 -8.49
CA ASP A 216 -11.32 -65.14 -9.56
C ASP A 216 -11.27 -64.40 -10.94
N GLY A 217 -11.60 -65.09 -12.05
CA GLY A 217 -12.18 -64.47 -13.28
C GLY A 217 -11.30 -63.82 -14.39
N THR A 218 -11.18 -64.53 -15.53
CA THR A 218 -11.09 -64.03 -16.93
C THR A 218 -9.77 -63.44 -17.49
N ALA A 219 -9.44 -63.84 -18.73
CA ALA A 219 -8.23 -63.52 -19.53
C ALA A 219 -8.64 -62.94 -20.92
N PRO A 220 -7.78 -62.83 -21.97
CA PRO A 220 -6.31 -62.78 -22.08
C PRO A 220 -5.75 -61.65 -23.01
N ALA A 221 -4.42 -61.40 -23.05
CA ALA A 221 -3.66 -61.04 -24.28
C ALA A 221 -2.13 -60.98 -24.06
N VAL A 222 -1.37 -61.33 -25.12
CA VAL A 222 0.03 -61.80 -25.21
C VAL A 222 1.05 -60.63 -25.56
N PRO A 223 2.39 -60.82 -25.75
CA PRO A 223 3.42 -60.16 -24.90
C PRO A 223 4.59 -59.49 -25.70
N ALA A 224 5.82 -59.50 -25.13
CA ALA A 224 7.17 -59.17 -25.69
C ALA A 224 7.74 -57.77 -25.31
N ALA A 225 9.05 -57.53 -25.11
CA ALA A 225 10.23 -58.43 -24.98
C ALA A 225 11.43 -57.74 -24.26
N ARG A 226 12.46 -58.54 -23.98
CA ARG A 226 13.77 -58.29 -23.32
C ARG A 226 14.63 -57.16 -23.93
N GLU A 227 15.23 -56.32 -23.07
CA GLU A 227 16.67 -56.26 -22.67
C GLU A 227 17.64 -55.53 -23.63
N HIS A 228 18.43 -54.57 -23.12
CA HIS A 228 19.87 -54.75 -22.82
C HIS A 228 20.58 -53.43 -22.39
N HIS A 229 21.57 -53.57 -21.50
CA HIS A 229 22.48 -52.53 -21.02
C HIS A 229 23.41 -51.98 -22.13
N LEU A 230 23.99 -50.78 -21.93
CA LEU A 230 25.46 -50.59 -21.72
C LEU A 230 25.83 -49.10 -21.49
N VAL A 231 26.83 -48.88 -20.64
CA VAL A 231 27.47 -47.60 -20.20
C VAL A 231 28.95 -47.99 -20.01
N PRO A 232 30.02 -47.22 -20.39
CA PRO A 232 30.25 -45.83 -19.92
C PRO A 232 31.11 -44.89 -20.83
N ALA A 233 31.41 -43.69 -20.30
CA ALA A 233 32.75 -43.06 -20.21
C ALA A 233 32.94 -41.60 -20.75
N THR A 234 33.42 -40.75 -19.83
CA THR A 234 34.46 -39.69 -19.98
C THR A 234 34.31 -38.51 -20.97
N ALA A 235 34.05 -37.34 -20.35
CA ALA A 235 34.86 -36.12 -20.40
C ALA A 235 35.03 -35.25 -21.69
N ALA A 236 34.64 -33.99 -21.52
CA ALA A 236 35.32 -32.75 -21.91
C ALA A 236 34.91 -31.96 -23.16
N THR A 237 35.11 -30.64 -23.01
CA THR A 237 35.14 -29.53 -23.99
C THR A 237 33.84 -28.84 -24.43
N ALA A 238 33.95 -27.51 -24.40
CA ALA A 238 32.97 -26.47 -24.67
C ALA A 238 32.24 -26.53 -26.02
N ALA A 239 30.93 -26.25 -26.00
CA ALA A 239 30.27 -25.49 -27.07
C ALA A 239 29.00 -24.76 -26.58
N LYS A 240 29.08 -23.43 -26.62
CA LYS A 240 28.03 -22.44 -26.89
C LYS A 240 26.66 -23.01 -27.37
N ALA A 241 25.66 -23.07 -26.50
CA ALA A 241 24.26 -23.33 -26.86
C ALA A 241 23.40 -22.08 -26.67
N VAL A 242 23.12 -21.38 -27.76
CA VAL A 242 22.10 -20.32 -27.82
C VAL A 242 20.77 -20.99 -28.08
N LEU A 243 19.77 -20.78 -27.23
CA LEU A 243 18.38 -21.14 -27.49
C LEU A 243 17.54 -19.88 -27.71
N PRO A 244 16.69 -19.83 -28.74
CA PRO A 244 15.89 -18.66 -29.06
C PRO A 244 14.61 -18.63 -28.20
N TYR A 245 14.17 -17.44 -27.79
CA TYR A 245 12.82 -17.25 -27.27
C TYR A 245 12.05 -16.15 -27.99
N ALA A 246 10.75 -16.39 -28.07
CA ALA A 246 9.76 -15.78 -28.95
C ALA A 246 9.58 -14.27 -28.84
N GLN A 247 8.97 -13.75 -29.90
CA GLN A 247 8.71 -12.35 -30.22
C GLN A 247 7.22 -12.00 -29.94
N PRO A 248 6.90 -10.87 -29.28
CA PRO A 248 5.53 -10.36 -29.19
C PRO A 248 5.20 -9.39 -30.35
N PRO A 249 3.91 -9.26 -30.74
CA PRO A 249 3.52 -8.52 -31.94
C PRO A 249 3.46 -7.00 -31.74
N GLN A 250 3.77 -6.25 -32.81
CA GLN A 250 3.59 -4.79 -32.88
C GLN A 250 2.15 -4.42 -33.25
N ARG A 251 1.66 -3.28 -32.73
CA ARG A 251 0.64 -2.46 -33.41
C ARG A 251 1.26 -1.10 -33.75
N THR A 252 0.90 -0.62 -34.94
CA THR A 252 1.19 0.71 -35.51
C THR A 252 0.35 1.79 -34.78
N ALA A 253 0.60 3.12 -34.85
CA ALA A 253 1.30 3.95 -35.83
C ALA A 253 1.98 5.21 -35.13
N PRO A 254 2.29 6.39 -35.76
CA PRO A 254 3.69 6.87 -35.75
C PRO A 254 3.99 8.31 -35.24
N GLN A 255 5.26 8.53 -34.83
CA GLN A 255 6.14 9.72 -35.06
C GLN A 255 5.69 11.14 -34.55
N HIS A 256 6.53 12.04 -34.00
CA HIS A 256 8.00 12.25 -34.06
C HIS A 256 8.62 12.84 -32.74
N THR A 257 9.76 12.27 -32.33
CA THR A 257 11.04 12.82 -31.76
C THR A 257 11.28 14.33 -31.48
N PRO A 258 12.31 14.74 -30.67
CA PRO A 258 13.01 14.04 -29.55
C PRO A 258 13.53 14.92 -28.35
N ALA A 259 13.99 14.23 -27.28
CA ALA A 259 15.12 14.55 -26.37
C ALA A 259 15.16 15.84 -25.49
N HIS A 260 15.23 15.66 -24.16
CA HIS A 260 16.51 15.59 -23.43
C HIS A 260 16.38 14.95 -22.02
N ARG A 261 17.51 14.58 -21.40
CA ARG A 261 17.63 13.73 -20.19
C ARG A 261 18.24 14.49 -19.00
N ALA A 262 17.57 14.46 -17.84
CA ALA A 262 18.12 14.45 -16.45
C ALA A 262 16.92 14.21 -15.51
N ILE A 263 16.84 13.19 -14.63
CA ILE A 263 17.75 12.71 -13.57
C ILE A 263 18.02 13.77 -12.49
N GLY A 264 17.35 13.59 -11.33
CA GLY A 264 17.91 13.86 -10.00
C GLY A 264 17.95 15.31 -9.53
N GLY A 265 16.96 15.70 -8.72
CA GLY A 265 16.99 16.90 -7.88
C GLY A 265 16.59 16.56 -6.44
N PHE A 266 17.44 15.82 -5.72
CA PHE A 266 17.30 15.58 -4.29
C PHE A 266 18.16 16.59 -3.54
N ASP A 267 17.54 17.56 -2.88
CA ASP A 267 18.25 18.59 -2.12
C ASP A 267 18.47 18.13 -0.67
N PHE A 268 19.74 18.00 -0.29
CA PHE A 268 20.17 17.49 1.03
C PHE A 268 20.87 18.57 1.88
N PHE A 269 21.20 19.72 1.29
CA PHE A 269 21.84 20.84 1.97
C PHE A 269 21.16 22.13 1.53
N GLY A 270 19.93 22.33 2.01
CA GLY A 270 19.07 23.42 1.58
C GLY A 270 19.69 24.79 1.81
N THR A 271 20.13 25.44 0.72
CA THR A 271 20.55 26.84 0.68
C THR A 271 20.01 27.52 -0.58
N GLN A 272 18.70 27.76 -0.61
CA GLN A 272 18.12 28.84 -1.41
C GLN A 272 17.86 30.01 -0.48
N VAL A 273 18.56 31.12 -0.72
CA VAL A 273 18.44 32.36 0.06
C VAL A 273 17.31 33.22 -0.55
N PRO A 274 16.20 33.48 0.16
CA PRO A 274 15.32 34.59 -0.20
C PRO A 274 15.95 35.91 0.23
N ALA A 275 15.89 36.91 -0.64
CA ALA A 275 16.49 38.22 -0.41
C ALA A 275 15.66 39.11 0.53
N ALA A 276 16.38 39.89 1.37
CA ALA A 276 16.00 41.16 1.99
C ALA A 276 14.63 41.31 2.71
N PRO A 277 14.62 41.40 4.05
CA PRO A 277 13.57 42.06 4.82
C PRO A 277 13.88 43.56 5.03
N GLU A 278 12.86 44.42 5.06
CA GLU A 278 12.95 45.78 5.61
C GLU A 278 12.31 45.88 7.00
N ALA A 279 12.92 46.72 7.86
CA ALA A 279 12.41 47.32 9.10
C ALA A 279 11.57 46.44 10.08
N GLY A 280 11.95 46.21 11.33
CA GLY A 280 13.00 46.82 12.15
C GLY A 280 12.44 47.24 13.51
N LYS A 281 13.00 46.66 14.60
CA LYS A 281 13.02 47.15 16.00
C LYS A 281 13.63 46.08 16.92
N ASP A 282 14.91 46.24 17.23
CA ASP A 282 15.44 46.42 18.59
C ASP A 282 14.59 45.84 19.75
N GLN A 283 15.05 44.92 20.61
CA GLN A 283 16.32 45.01 21.38
C GLN A 283 16.60 43.72 22.21
N ALA A 284 17.89 43.43 22.39
CA ALA A 284 18.56 42.83 23.57
C ALA A 284 18.07 41.49 24.23
N GLU A 285 18.96 40.49 24.10
CA GLU A 285 19.27 39.33 24.97
C GLU A 285 19.73 39.71 26.42
N PRO A 286 20.09 38.78 27.34
CA PRO A 286 19.86 37.30 27.43
C PRO A 286 19.55 36.71 28.86
N ALA A 287 19.35 35.38 28.90
CA ALA A 287 19.79 34.40 29.93
C ALA A 287 19.17 34.31 31.36
N SER A 288 18.55 33.15 31.66
CA SER A 288 18.93 32.13 32.69
C SER A 288 17.74 31.14 32.83
N SER A 289 17.81 29.85 32.51
CA SER A 289 18.51 28.71 33.13
C SER A 289 17.99 28.24 34.50
N ALA A 290 17.54 26.97 34.54
CA ALA A 290 17.42 26.04 35.68
C ALA A 290 16.19 26.11 36.64
N ALA A 291 15.50 24.97 36.71
CA ALA A 291 14.72 24.49 37.87
C ALA A 291 15.68 23.77 38.87
N PRO A 292 15.27 23.11 40.00
CA PRO A 292 13.90 22.83 40.50
C PRO A 292 13.65 22.91 42.04
N ALA A 293 12.36 23.04 42.43
CA ALA A 293 11.65 22.45 43.61
C ALA A 293 12.24 22.56 45.07
N PRO A 294 11.55 22.10 46.16
CA PRO A 294 10.13 21.68 46.34
C PRO A 294 9.39 22.32 47.57
N ALA A 295 8.14 21.88 47.77
CA ALA A 295 7.42 21.72 49.05
C ALA A 295 6.87 22.95 49.83
N SER A 296 5.54 23.03 49.89
CA SER A 296 4.75 23.13 51.14
C SER A 296 3.33 22.62 50.89
N GLU A 297 2.76 21.90 51.85
CA GLU A 297 1.48 21.19 51.73
C GLU A 297 0.33 22.03 52.30
N GLU A 298 -0.84 22.02 51.66
CA GLU A 298 -2.12 22.02 52.39
C GLU A 298 -3.26 21.46 51.52
N HIS A 299 -4.07 20.59 52.10
CA HIS A 299 -5.23 19.95 51.43
C HIS A 299 -6.51 20.74 51.72
N ALA A 300 -7.22 21.19 50.68
CA ALA A 300 -8.61 21.63 50.80
C ALA A 300 -9.45 21.34 49.53
N GLN A 301 -10.18 20.23 49.60
CA GLN A 301 -11.49 19.93 48.99
C GLN A 301 -11.80 20.22 47.51
N ALA A 302 -12.42 19.21 46.89
CA ALA A 302 -12.88 19.22 45.52
C ALA A 302 -14.02 20.20 45.24
N GLY A 303 -13.95 20.86 44.08
CA GLY A 303 -15.07 21.49 43.38
C GLY A 303 -14.90 21.25 41.89
N GLU A 304 -15.93 20.73 41.22
CA GLU A 304 -15.89 20.40 39.80
C GLU A 304 -15.82 21.68 38.94
N PRO A 305 -14.89 21.81 37.96
CA PRO A 305 -15.02 22.81 36.92
C PRO A 305 -16.08 22.34 35.92
N ALA A 306 -17.21 23.05 35.89
CA ALA A 306 -18.24 22.86 34.88
C ALA A 306 -17.65 22.96 33.47
N SER A 307 -18.15 22.13 32.55
CA SER A 307 -17.78 22.18 31.14
C SER A 307 -18.33 23.45 30.49
N GLU A 308 -17.56 24.53 30.53
CA GLU A 308 -17.84 25.77 29.82
C GLU A 308 -17.78 25.53 28.32
N VAL A 309 -18.96 25.48 27.68
CA VAL A 309 -19.08 25.35 26.23
C VAL A 309 -18.74 26.70 25.60
N ILE A 310 -17.48 26.86 25.19
CA ILE A 310 -16.99 28.05 24.50
C ILE A 310 -17.72 28.16 23.16
N ASP A 311 -18.61 29.15 23.04
CA ASP A 311 -19.39 29.38 21.84
C ASP A 311 -18.55 30.11 20.77
N LEU A 312 -17.96 29.33 19.87
CA LEU A 312 -17.10 29.82 18.79
C LEU A 312 -17.86 30.59 17.68
N THR A 313 -19.19 30.71 17.77
CA THR A 313 -20.00 31.42 16.75
C THR A 313 -19.80 32.93 16.72
N ALA A 314 -19.18 33.52 17.74
CA ALA A 314 -19.00 34.97 17.87
C ALA A 314 -17.70 35.53 17.29
N HIS A 315 -16.86 34.72 16.61
CA HIS A 315 -15.54 35.15 16.08
C HIS A 315 -15.34 34.83 14.58
N ASP A 316 -16.40 34.49 13.85
CA ASP A 316 -16.35 34.23 12.39
C ASP A 316 -16.54 35.52 11.57
N ASP A 317 -15.77 36.56 11.90
CA ASP A 317 -15.63 37.77 11.08
C ASP A 317 -14.74 37.45 9.86
N THR A 318 -15.31 36.73 8.89
CA THR A 318 -14.62 36.45 7.62
C THR A 318 -14.43 37.74 6.84
N GLU A 319 -13.21 38.28 6.79
CA GLU A 319 -12.87 39.40 5.92
C GLU A 319 -13.20 39.06 4.46
N GLN A 320 -14.02 39.90 3.82
CA GLN A 320 -14.36 39.74 2.41
C GLN A 320 -13.17 40.12 1.55
N LEU A 321 -12.42 39.13 1.08
CA LEU A 321 -11.34 39.31 0.11
C LEU A 321 -11.90 39.98 -1.17
N ASP A 322 -11.45 41.19 -1.48
CA ASP A 322 -11.87 41.89 -2.68
C ASP A 322 -11.25 41.26 -3.94
N MET A 323 -12.07 40.47 -4.64
CA MET A 323 -11.68 39.77 -5.87
C MET A 323 -11.60 40.70 -7.10
N SER A 324 -11.77 42.02 -6.95
CA SER A 324 -11.72 43.00 -8.05
C SER A 324 -10.38 42.97 -8.81
N GLY A 325 -9.25 42.84 -8.10
CA GLY A 325 -7.91 42.81 -8.71
C GLY A 325 -7.59 41.54 -9.52
N LEU A 326 -8.24 40.42 -9.22
CA LEU A 326 -7.94 39.12 -9.84
C LEU A 326 -8.45 38.96 -11.28
N ARG A 327 -9.29 39.87 -11.78
CA ARG A 327 -9.76 39.86 -13.18
C ARG A 327 -8.89 40.67 -14.15
N ALA A 328 -7.87 41.39 -13.66
CA ALA A 328 -7.01 42.22 -14.49
C ALA A 328 -5.78 41.48 -15.07
N GLN A 329 -5.65 40.17 -14.81
CA GLN A 329 -4.53 39.32 -15.27
C GLN A 329 -5.01 38.00 -15.91
N ALA A 330 -6.21 38.01 -16.51
CA ALA A 330 -6.78 36.89 -17.28
C ALA A 330 -7.11 37.35 -18.71
#